data_AF-G9XNL8-F1
#
_entry.id   AF-G9XNL8-F1
#
_cell.length_a   1.000
_cell.length_b   1.000
_cell.length_c   1.000
_cell.angle_alpha   90.00
_cell.angle_beta   90.00
_cell.angle_gamma   90.00
#
_symmetry.space_group_name_H-M   'P 1'
#
loop_
_entity.id
_entity.type
_entity.pdbx_description
1 polymer ?
#
loop_
_entity_poly.entity_id
_entity_poly.type
_entity_poly.pdbx_seq_one_letter_code
_entity_poly.pdbx_strand_id
1 'polypeptide(L)'
;MMEKKYFGGWEVDFEDKTRLRFFLLVHGTDKKGFDFFKKVQSALEFQISGNRLHQAFVCSREGKTRIAENIDLPIAGWEEHPVFYLTKQKKGPHKLGGDKPAGLVLPASEDMRTPFQYLGTIDGSDPHFQWLGVPKLNIVYPLYECNFGIFLDYSDPQQPQILNPETFSDAWYTGEIPKGIQFTEVHFESKDHTERLTAAQFEESDDYLICGVPLWYQMPEVPCCPKTGDVMRFVCTINSDDSIKVVNRENRAIPDDYLIFGDHGNLFVFYHPESKVLHLNAQW
;
A
#
# COMPACT_ATOMS: atom_id res chain seq x y z
N MET A 1 29.50 -6.39 -16.37
CA MET A 1 29.86 -5.47 -15.27
C MET A 1 29.14 -5.94 -14.03
N MET A 2 29.75 -5.85 -12.85
CA MET A 2 29.07 -6.21 -11.59
C MET A 2 28.38 -4.96 -11.03
N GLU A 3 27.08 -5.06 -10.80
CA GLU A 3 26.24 -3.97 -10.34
C GLU A 3 25.72 -4.25 -8.94
N LYS A 4 25.49 -3.18 -8.17
CA LYS A 4 24.80 -3.26 -6.89
C LYS A 4 23.37 -2.80 -7.07
N LYS A 5 22.43 -3.60 -6.57
CA LYS A 5 21.01 -3.28 -6.54
C LYS A 5 20.50 -3.34 -5.12
N TYR A 6 19.53 -2.49 -4.80
CA TYR A 6 19.01 -2.35 -3.46
C TYR A 6 17.51 -2.60 -3.42
N PHE A 7 17.04 -3.14 -2.29
CA PHE A 7 15.63 -3.43 -2.08
C PHE A 7 15.21 -3.07 -0.67
N GLY A 8 13.99 -2.57 -0.52
CA GLY A 8 13.32 -2.46 0.77
C GLY A 8 12.82 -3.82 1.26
N GLY A 9 12.80 -4.04 2.57
CA GLY A 9 12.38 -5.32 3.17
C GLY A 9 13.44 -6.42 3.05
N TRP A 10 13.12 -7.60 3.59
CA TRP A 10 14.06 -8.73 3.69
C TRP A 10 13.46 -10.10 3.32
N GLU A 11 12.15 -10.19 3.23
CA GLU A 11 11.40 -11.44 2.97
C GLU A 11 11.42 -11.81 1.48
N VAL A 12 12.63 -12.09 0.97
CA VAL A 12 12.82 -12.60 -0.39
C VAL A 12 12.79 -14.13 -0.39
N ASP A 13 12.04 -14.70 -1.32
CA ASP A 13 12.02 -16.13 -1.61
C ASP A 13 12.84 -16.39 -2.87
N PHE A 14 13.94 -17.13 -2.77
CA PHE A 14 14.79 -17.47 -3.91
C PHE A 14 14.40 -18.78 -4.60
N GLU A 15 13.53 -19.58 -4.00
CA GLU A 15 13.10 -20.87 -4.53
C GLU A 15 11.88 -20.71 -5.45
N ASP A 16 10.94 -19.84 -5.06
CA ASP A 16 9.79 -19.48 -5.89
C ASP A 16 10.14 -18.35 -6.87
N LYS A 17 10.40 -18.72 -8.13
CA LYS A 17 10.75 -17.76 -9.21
C LYS A 17 9.67 -16.73 -9.49
N THR A 18 8.40 -17.04 -9.24
CA THR A 18 7.28 -16.11 -9.45
C THR A 18 7.28 -15.06 -8.34
N ARG A 19 7.35 -15.50 -7.08
CA ARG A 19 7.48 -14.58 -5.93
C ARG A 19 8.74 -13.74 -6.01
N LEU A 20 9.87 -14.33 -6.39
CA LEU A 20 11.11 -13.60 -6.62
C LEU A 20 10.94 -12.52 -7.70
N ARG A 21 10.28 -12.84 -8.83
CA ARG A 21 10.00 -11.84 -9.86
C ARG A 21 9.16 -10.69 -9.31
N PHE A 22 8.12 -10.98 -8.52
CA PHE A 22 7.24 -9.95 -7.98
C PHE A 22 7.98 -9.05 -6.99
N PHE A 23 8.77 -9.65 -6.10
CA PHE A 23 9.64 -8.93 -5.17
C PHE A 23 10.60 -7.98 -5.91
N LEU A 24 11.28 -8.48 -6.95
CA LEU A 24 12.22 -7.65 -7.73
C LEU A 24 11.54 -6.43 -8.37
N LEU A 25 10.31 -6.59 -8.86
CA LEU A 25 9.56 -5.53 -9.54
C LEU A 25 8.97 -4.48 -8.59
N VAL A 26 8.71 -4.82 -7.34
CA VAL A 26 8.05 -3.93 -6.37
C VAL A 26 9.00 -3.36 -5.32
N HIS A 27 9.98 -4.13 -4.87
CA HIS A 27 10.84 -3.74 -3.75
C HIS A 27 12.14 -3.08 -4.17
N GLY A 28 12.48 -3.12 -5.47
CA GLY A 28 13.67 -2.45 -6.00
C GLY A 28 13.64 -0.96 -5.69
N THR A 29 14.71 -0.43 -5.12
CA THR A 29 14.77 0.97 -4.66
C THR A 29 16.15 1.58 -4.84
N ASP A 30 16.22 2.90 -4.68
CA ASP A 30 17.46 3.64 -4.71
C ASP A 30 18.25 3.49 -3.39
N LYS A 31 19.45 4.07 -3.35
CA LYS A 31 20.30 4.00 -2.16
C LYS A 31 19.66 4.66 -0.94
N LYS A 32 18.84 5.69 -1.11
CA LYS A 32 18.18 6.41 0.01
C LYS A 32 17.08 5.54 0.62
N GLY A 33 16.22 4.95 -0.20
CA GLY A 33 15.19 4.01 0.23
C GLY A 33 15.79 2.81 0.96
N PHE A 34 16.86 2.24 0.42
CA PHE A 34 17.61 1.18 1.08
C PHE A 34 18.12 1.59 2.47
N ASP A 35 18.73 2.77 2.60
CA ASP A 35 19.24 3.25 3.89
C ASP A 35 18.11 3.57 4.88
N PHE A 36 16.91 3.95 4.40
CA PHE A 36 15.72 4.04 5.23
C PHE A 36 15.27 2.66 5.74
N PHE A 37 15.06 1.69 4.86
CA PHE A 37 14.60 0.34 5.24
C PHE A 37 15.57 -0.36 6.20
N LYS A 38 16.89 -0.16 6.02
CA LYS A 38 17.90 -0.61 6.99
C LYS A 38 17.69 -0.07 8.40
N LYS A 39 17.11 1.13 8.54
CA LYS A 39 16.89 1.79 9.83
C LYS A 39 15.59 1.32 10.48
N VAL A 40 14.52 1.11 9.72
CA VAL A 40 13.18 0.81 10.27
C VAL A 40 12.86 -0.69 10.29
N GLN A 41 13.55 -1.48 9.48
CA GLN A 41 13.38 -2.92 9.42
C GLN A 41 14.71 -3.56 8.94
N SER A 42 14.70 -4.15 7.76
CA SER A 42 15.86 -4.68 7.06
C SER A 42 15.72 -4.38 5.57
N ALA A 43 16.84 -4.41 4.87
CA ALA A 43 16.92 -4.16 3.44
C ALA A 43 17.85 -5.19 2.78
N LEU A 44 17.75 -5.37 1.46
CA LEU A 44 18.64 -6.26 0.71
C LEU A 44 19.59 -5.49 -0.19
N GLU A 45 20.85 -5.94 -0.22
CA GLU A 45 21.84 -5.53 -1.22
C GLU A 45 22.18 -6.74 -2.09
N PHE A 46 21.93 -6.65 -3.40
CA PHE A 46 22.29 -7.67 -4.37
C PHE A 46 23.50 -7.21 -5.18
N GLN A 47 24.42 -8.14 -5.43
CA GLN A 47 25.51 -8.00 -6.40
C GLN A 47 25.20 -8.86 -7.61
N ILE A 48 24.91 -8.22 -8.75
CA ILE A 48 24.38 -8.89 -9.95
C ILE A 48 25.23 -8.63 -11.18
N SER A 49 25.11 -9.50 -12.18
CA SER A 49 25.55 -9.22 -13.56
C SER A 49 24.54 -9.80 -14.55
N GLY A 50 23.82 -8.93 -15.26
CA GLY A 50 22.66 -9.37 -16.06
C GLY A 50 21.60 -9.99 -15.17
N ASN A 51 21.09 -11.16 -15.54
CA ASN A 51 20.12 -11.93 -14.76
C ASN A 51 20.77 -12.89 -13.73
N ARG A 52 22.04 -12.72 -13.39
CA ARG A 52 22.72 -13.58 -12.41
C ARG A 52 23.01 -12.83 -11.13
N LEU A 53 22.51 -13.36 -10.01
CA LEU A 53 22.88 -12.96 -8.66
C LEU A 53 24.16 -13.67 -8.24
N HIS A 54 25.21 -12.88 -7.97
CA HIS A 54 26.45 -13.41 -7.40
C HIS A 54 26.33 -13.55 -5.89
N GLN A 55 25.83 -12.51 -5.22
CA GLN A 55 25.65 -12.49 -3.76
C GLN A 55 24.46 -11.61 -3.37
N ALA A 56 23.67 -12.06 -2.42
CA ALA A 56 22.66 -11.26 -1.74
C ALA A 56 22.96 -11.14 -0.25
N PHE A 57 22.70 -9.96 0.29
CA PHE A 57 22.92 -9.66 1.71
C PHE A 57 21.69 -9.03 2.33
N VAL A 58 21.28 -9.53 3.50
CA VAL A 58 20.41 -8.79 4.41
C VAL A 58 21.25 -7.76 5.14
N CYS A 59 20.77 -6.52 5.15
CA CYS A 59 21.39 -5.39 5.80
C CYS A 59 20.40 -4.80 6.80
N SER A 60 20.83 -4.65 8.05
CA SER A 60 20.07 -4.01 9.13
C SER A 60 20.97 -3.00 9.86
N ARG A 61 20.50 -2.47 10.99
CA ARG A 61 21.34 -1.68 11.91
C ARG A 61 22.47 -2.49 12.53
N GLU A 62 22.24 -3.79 12.74
CA GLU A 62 23.15 -4.68 13.45
C GLU A 62 24.30 -5.16 12.57
N GLY A 63 24.11 -5.13 11.25
CA GLY A 63 25.17 -5.47 10.33
C GLY A 63 24.67 -5.93 8.97
N LYS A 64 25.51 -6.75 8.33
CA LYS A 64 25.30 -7.26 6.97
C LYS A 64 25.62 -8.75 6.95
N THR A 65 24.65 -9.56 6.53
CA THR A 65 24.75 -11.02 6.49
C THR A 65 24.45 -11.52 5.08
N ARG A 66 25.30 -12.36 4.52
CA ARG A 66 25.05 -12.98 3.20
C ARG A 66 24.00 -14.07 3.34
N ILE A 67 22.98 -14.04 2.48
CA ILE A 67 21.86 -14.99 2.53
C ILE A 67 21.74 -15.89 1.30
N ALA A 68 22.34 -15.49 0.17
CA ALA A 68 22.32 -16.27 -1.05
C ALA A 68 23.53 -15.96 -1.94
N GLU A 69 23.88 -16.89 -2.82
CA GLU A 69 24.92 -16.73 -3.82
C GLU A 69 24.64 -17.59 -5.06
N ASN A 70 25.13 -17.16 -6.22
CA ASN A 70 25.07 -17.90 -7.49
C ASN A 70 23.65 -18.34 -7.93
N ILE A 71 22.69 -17.41 -7.92
CA ILE A 71 21.29 -17.68 -8.30
C ILE A 71 20.98 -17.04 -9.66
N ASP A 72 20.26 -17.76 -10.52
CA ASP A 72 19.70 -17.19 -11.75
C ASP A 72 18.38 -16.48 -11.42
N LEU A 73 18.36 -15.17 -11.62
CA LEU A 73 17.19 -14.33 -11.40
C LEU A 73 16.18 -14.50 -12.54
N PRO A 74 14.87 -14.40 -12.25
CA PRO A 74 13.81 -14.58 -13.24
C PRO A 74 13.71 -13.43 -14.25
N ILE A 75 14.36 -12.29 -13.98
CA ILE A 75 14.39 -11.11 -14.85
C ILE A 75 15.79 -10.47 -14.82
N ALA A 76 16.13 -9.74 -15.89
CA ALA A 76 17.44 -9.09 -16.04
C ALA A 76 17.48 -7.63 -15.54
N GLY A 77 16.32 -7.03 -15.26
CA GLY A 77 16.20 -5.65 -14.80
C GLY A 77 14.80 -5.34 -14.29
N TRP A 78 14.70 -4.28 -13.50
CA TRP A 78 13.48 -3.77 -12.88
C TRP A 78 13.63 -2.26 -12.65
N GLU A 79 12.50 -1.58 -12.47
CA GLU A 79 12.44 -0.16 -12.09
C GLU A 79 12.87 -0.01 -10.62
N GLU A 80 13.62 1.05 -10.31
CA GLU A 80 13.89 1.43 -8.93
C GLU A 80 12.80 2.42 -8.49
N HIS A 81 12.15 2.12 -7.37
CA HIS A 81 11.09 2.95 -6.80
C HIS A 81 11.66 3.80 -5.68
N PRO A 82 11.64 5.13 -5.78
CA PRO A 82 12.05 6.00 -4.68
C PRO A 82 11.08 5.81 -3.51
N VAL A 83 11.62 5.72 -2.30
CA VAL A 83 10.82 5.73 -1.07
C VAL A 83 10.57 7.17 -0.68
N PHE A 84 9.34 7.50 -0.33
CA PHE A 84 8.91 8.82 0.14
C PHE A 84 7.69 8.64 1.06
N TYR A 85 7.23 9.72 1.69
CA TYR A 85 6.04 9.67 2.56
C TYR A 85 5.03 10.73 2.21
N LEU A 86 3.79 10.45 2.55
CA LEU A 86 2.80 11.49 2.80
C LEU A 86 2.84 11.84 4.28
N THR A 87 2.92 13.15 4.57
CA THR A 87 2.92 13.66 5.95
C THR A 87 1.74 14.59 6.17
N LYS A 88 1.13 14.53 7.35
CA LYS A 88 -0.02 15.39 7.68
C LYS A 88 0.36 16.86 7.55
N GLN A 89 -0.47 17.62 6.84
CA GLN A 89 -0.30 19.04 6.59
C GLN A 89 -1.66 19.74 6.54
N LYS A 90 -1.74 21.01 6.90
CA LYS A 90 -3.02 21.74 6.92
C LYS A 90 -3.70 21.88 5.55
N LYS A 91 -2.92 21.86 4.45
CA LYS A 91 -3.40 22.12 3.08
C LYS A 91 -2.71 21.26 2.03
N GLY A 92 -2.44 20.00 2.36
CA GLY A 92 -1.86 19.04 1.42
C GLY A 92 -2.83 18.64 0.30
N PRO A 93 -2.33 18.26 -0.91
CA PRO A 93 -3.18 17.87 -2.02
C PRO A 93 -3.83 16.49 -1.84
N HIS A 94 -3.19 15.59 -1.10
CA HIS A 94 -3.76 14.30 -0.73
C HIS A 94 -4.64 14.45 0.49
N LYS A 95 -5.63 13.56 0.63
CA LYS A 95 -6.52 13.59 1.80
C LYS A 95 -7.01 12.21 2.19
N LEU A 96 -7.22 12.03 3.49
CA LEU A 96 -8.02 10.94 4.05
C LEU A 96 -9.24 11.52 4.76
N GLY A 97 -10.34 10.79 4.73
CA GLY A 97 -11.66 11.24 5.14
C GLY A 97 -12.23 12.37 4.29
N GLY A 98 -13.10 13.15 4.91
CA GLY A 98 -13.87 14.22 4.28
C GLY A 98 -15.06 13.71 3.47
N ASP A 99 -15.72 14.64 2.78
CA ASP A 99 -16.89 14.30 1.97
C ASP A 99 -16.48 13.52 0.72
N LYS A 100 -17.22 12.43 0.47
CA LYS A 100 -17.19 11.67 -0.78
C LYS A 100 -17.55 12.61 -1.95
N PRO A 101 -16.84 12.57 -3.09
CA PRO A 101 -17.24 13.32 -4.27
C PRO A 101 -18.71 13.07 -4.67
N ALA A 102 -19.40 14.12 -5.10
CA ALA A 102 -20.86 14.09 -5.36
C ALA A 102 -21.29 13.03 -6.40
N GLY A 103 -20.43 12.73 -7.38
CA GLY A 103 -20.68 11.71 -8.41
C GLY A 103 -20.11 10.33 -8.12
N LEU A 104 -19.30 10.16 -7.08
CA LEU A 104 -18.68 8.86 -6.79
C LEU A 104 -19.73 7.87 -6.26
N VAL A 105 -20.03 6.82 -7.01
CA VAL A 105 -20.87 5.71 -6.57
C VAL A 105 -19.97 4.69 -5.87
N LEU A 106 -20.30 4.33 -4.64
CA LEU A 106 -19.54 3.33 -3.90
C LEU A 106 -19.88 1.93 -4.43
N PRO A 107 -18.89 1.03 -4.53
CA PRO A 107 -19.15 -0.35 -4.93
C PRO A 107 -20.10 -1.04 -3.96
N ALA A 108 -20.82 -2.04 -4.46
CA ALA A 108 -21.67 -2.90 -3.67
C ALA A 108 -21.69 -4.31 -4.28
N SER A 109 -21.89 -5.31 -3.43
CA SER A 109 -22.20 -6.69 -3.82
C SER A 109 -23.37 -7.19 -2.98
N GLU A 110 -24.11 -8.19 -3.48
CA GLU A 110 -25.19 -8.83 -2.72
C GLU A 110 -24.66 -9.58 -1.48
N ASP A 111 -23.41 -10.05 -1.54
CA ASP A 111 -22.75 -10.79 -0.46
C ASP A 111 -22.21 -9.88 0.67
N MET A 112 -22.25 -8.57 0.49
CA MET A 112 -21.78 -7.61 1.48
C MET A 112 -22.85 -7.30 2.53
N ARG A 113 -22.46 -7.25 3.80
CA ARG A 113 -23.32 -6.91 4.94
C ARG A 113 -23.33 -5.41 5.23
N THR A 114 -22.24 -4.74 4.93
CA THR A 114 -21.97 -3.34 5.23
C THR A 114 -21.53 -2.62 3.95
N PRO A 115 -21.87 -1.32 3.80
CA PRO A 115 -21.49 -0.58 2.60
C PRO A 115 -19.98 -0.34 2.58
N PHE A 116 -19.41 -0.11 1.39
CA PHE A 116 -18.09 0.50 1.28
C PHE A 116 -18.06 1.86 1.98
N GLN A 117 -16.90 2.25 2.50
CA GLN A 117 -16.62 3.60 2.98
C GLN A 117 -15.72 4.33 1.97
N TYR A 118 -15.90 5.64 1.88
CA TYR A 118 -14.94 6.51 1.20
C TYR A 118 -13.82 6.85 2.17
N LEU A 119 -12.58 6.50 1.82
CA LEU A 119 -11.42 6.71 2.67
C LEU A 119 -10.65 7.98 2.34
N GLY A 120 -10.69 8.47 1.09
CA GLY A 120 -9.93 9.65 0.72
C GLY A 120 -9.52 9.69 -0.75
N THR A 121 -8.49 10.49 -1.03
CA THR A 121 -7.95 10.69 -2.37
C THR A 121 -6.44 10.85 -2.35
N ILE A 122 -5.78 10.18 -3.29
CA ILE A 122 -4.42 10.51 -3.71
C ILE A 122 -4.49 11.41 -4.94
N ASP A 123 -3.92 12.60 -4.85
CA ASP A 123 -3.83 13.52 -5.99
C ASP A 123 -2.73 13.06 -6.95
N GLY A 124 -3.11 12.77 -8.20
CA GLY A 124 -2.19 12.29 -9.23
C GLY A 124 -1.49 13.41 -10.00
N SER A 125 -1.78 14.68 -9.69
CA SER A 125 -0.97 15.81 -10.19
C SER A 125 0.33 15.99 -9.41
N ASP A 126 0.42 15.42 -8.20
CA ASP A 126 1.68 15.33 -7.44
C ASP A 126 2.72 14.55 -8.26
N PRO A 127 3.95 15.10 -8.45
CA PRO A 127 5.01 14.45 -9.22
C PRO A 127 5.27 12.97 -8.86
N HIS A 128 5.13 12.59 -7.59
CA HIS A 128 5.33 11.22 -7.13
C HIS A 128 4.25 10.24 -7.59
N PHE A 129 3.07 10.76 -7.95
CA PHE A 129 1.90 9.97 -8.30
C PHE A 129 1.45 10.17 -9.75
N GLN A 130 2.20 10.91 -10.57
CA GLN A 130 1.90 11.10 -11.99
C GLN A 130 1.82 9.78 -12.78
N TRP A 131 2.56 8.75 -12.34
CA TRP A 131 2.53 7.42 -12.94
C TRP A 131 1.16 6.73 -12.83
N LEU A 132 0.29 7.16 -11.90
CA LEU A 132 -1.09 6.66 -11.80
C LEU A 132 -1.89 6.97 -13.08
N GLY A 133 -1.52 8.01 -13.84
CA GLY A 133 -2.21 8.37 -15.08
C GLY A 133 -3.65 8.87 -14.90
N VAL A 134 -4.03 9.24 -13.66
CA VAL A 134 -5.32 9.84 -13.33
C VAL A 134 -5.12 11.10 -12.50
N PRO A 135 -5.98 12.13 -12.64
CA PRO A 135 -5.82 13.37 -11.85
C PRO A 135 -6.04 13.14 -10.35
N LYS A 136 -6.92 12.20 -10.00
CA LYS A 136 -7.26 11.83 -8.62
C LYS A 136 -7.60 10.36 -8.55
N LEU A 137 -6.98 9.64 -7.62
CA LEU A 137 -7.34 8.28 -7.27
C LEU A 137 -8.18 8.33 -5.99
N ASN A 138 -9.49 8.16 -6.12
CA ASN A 138 -10.37 7.98 -4.96
C ASN A 138 -10.11 6.60 -4.35
N ILE A 139 -10.07 6.53 -3.02
CA ILE A 139 -9.90 5.26 -2.31
C ILE A 139 -11.20 4.97 -1.56
N VAL A 140 -11.76 3.80 -1.83
CA VAL A 140 -12.95 3.28 -1.16
C VAL A 140 -12.63 1.88 -0.68
N TYR A 141 -13.05 1.54 0.53
CA TYR A 141 -12.78 0.23 1.12
C TYR A 141 -13.91 -0.15 2.09
N PRO A 142 -14.29 -1.43 2.21
CA PRO A 142 -15.30 -1.85 3.16
C PRO A 142 -14.60 -2.23 4.47
N LEU A 143 -14.39 -1.24 5.34
CA LEU A 143 -13.69 -1.38 6.63
C LEU A 143 -14.31 -2.44 7.52
N TYR A 144 -15.64 -2.54 7.42
CA TYR A 144 -16.43 -3.48 8.19
C TYR A 144 -16.90 -4.64 7.32
N GLU A 145 -16.05 -5.12 6.39
CA GLU A 145 -16.16 -6.44 5.70
C GLU A 145 -14.90 -7.32 5.88
N CYS A 146 -15.08 -8.64 6.06
CA CYS A 146 -14.01 -9.61 6.03
C CYS A 146 -13.82 -9.98 4.59
N ASN A 147 -12.61 -9.69 4.12
CA ASN A 147 -12.17 -9.93 2.79
C ASN A 147 -10.68 -10.28 2.83
N PHE A 148 -10.21 -11.01 1.84
CA PHE A 148 -8.81 -11.40 1.71
C PHE A 148 -8.10 -10.55 0.65
N GLY A 149 -8.44 -9.25 0.59
CA GLY A 149 -8.05 -8.34 -0.46
C GLY A 149 -9.14 -8.16 -1.52
N ILE A 150 -9.24 -6.93 -2.02
CA ILE A 150 -10.27 -6.51 -2.97
C ILE A 150 -9.62 -5.87 -4.19
N PHE A 151 -10.10 -6.24 -5.37
CA PHE A 151 -9.79 -5.60 -6.63
C PHE A 151 -10.95 -4.73 -7.09
N LEU A 152 -10.66 -3.47 -7.39
CA LEU A 152 -11.62 -2.50 -7.90
C LEU A 152 -11.20 -2.01 -9.29
N ASP A 153 -12.12 -2.07 -10.24
CA ASP A 153 -11.97 -1.53 -11.57
C ASP A 153 -12.38 -0.05 -11.62
N TYR A 154 -11.40 0.84 -11.81
CA TYR A 154 -11.58 2.28 -11.98
C TYR A 154 -11.59 2.70 -13.46
N SER A 155 -12.01 1.82 -14.38
CA SER A 155 -12.23 2.20 -15.78
C SER A 155 -13.14 3.43 -15.89
N ASP A 156 -14.17 3.51 -15.04
CA ASP A 156 -14.87 4.75 -14.68
C ASP A 156 -14.44 5.19 -13.26
N PRO A 157 -13.67 6.29 -13.11
CA PRO A 157 -13.20 6.77 -11.81
C PRO A 157 -14.30 7.17 -10.81
N GLN A 158 -15.53 7.38 -11.29
CA GLN A 158 -16.68 7.71 -10.45
C GLN A 158 -17.55 6.50 -10.11
N GLN A 159 -17.28 5.33 -10.69
CA GLN A 159 -18.08 4.13 -10.47
C GLN A 159 -17.19 2.88 -10.37
N PRO A 160 -16.28 2.81 -9.38
CA PRO A 160 -15.44 1.63 -9.20
C PRO A 160 -16.26 0.36 -9.05
N GLN A 161 -15.88 -0.71 -9.75
CA GLN A 161 -16.58 -2.00 -9.74
C GLN A 161 -15.73 -3.08 -9.06
N ILE A 162 -16.36 -3.94 -8.26
CA ILE A 162 -15.69 -5.07 -7.60
C ILE A 162 -15.38 -6.14 -8.65
N LEU A 163 -14.12 -6.58 -8.72
CA LEU A 163 -13.70 -7.62 -9.67
C LEU A 163 -13.70 -9.03 -9.06
N ASN A 164 -13.68 -9.13 -7.73
CA ASN A 164 -13.61 -10.39 -6.97
C ASN A 164 -14.64 -10.42 -5.84
N PRO A 165 -15.96 -10.33 -6.14
CA PRO A 165 -17.00 -10.28 -5.10
C PRO A 165 -17.00 -11.50 -4.18
N GLU A 166 -16.47 -12.64 -4.62
CA GLU A 166 -16.32 -13.86 -3.83
C GLU A 166 -15.35 -13.73 -2.65
N THR A 167 -14.57 -12.65 -2.55
CA THR A 167 -13.68 -12.40 -1.41
C THR A 167 -14.45 -12.13 -0.12
N PHE A 168 -15.69 -11.65 -0.21
CA PHE A 168 -16.51 -11.34 0.96
C PHE A 168 -16.96 -12.63 1.65
N SER A 169 -16.71 -12.71 2.95
CA SER A 169 -17.04 -13.87 3.77
C SER A 169 -17.91 -13.47 4.95
N ASP A 170 -18.83 -14.36 5.29
CA ASP A 170 -19.71 -14.23 6.45
C ASP A 170 -19.09 -14.74 7.76
N ALA A 171 -17.84 -15.23 7.68
CA ALA A 171 -17.08 -15.86 8.77
C ALA A 171 -16.86 -14.95 9.99
N TRP A 172 -17.17 -13.67 9.84
CA TRP A 172 -17.07 -12.66 10.89
C TRP A 172 -18.36 -11.82 10.93
N TYR A 173 -18.71 -11.33 12.11
CA TYR A 173 -19.91 -10.51 12.30
C TYR A 173 -19.56 -9.28 13.13
N THR A 174 -19.55 -8.13 12.49
CA THR A 174 -19.27 -6.82 13.11
C THR A 174 -20.52 -6.12 13.64
N GLY A 175 -21.68 -6.78 13.61
CA GLY A 175 -22.96 -6.18 13.98
C GLY A 175 -23.62 -5.40 12.85
N GLU A 176 -24.68 -4.68 13.18
CA GLU A 176 -25.29 -3.72 12.26
C GLU A 176 -24.44 -2.45 12.19
N ILE A 177 -23.73 -2.27 11.09
CA ILE A 177 -22.95 -1.06 10.85
C ILE A 177 -23.86 0.02 10.22
N PRO A 178 -23.88 1.25 10.78
CA PRO A 178 -24.64 2.36 10.23
C PRO A 178 -24.31 2.63 8.77
N LYS A 179 -25.34 3.02 8.02
CA LYS A 179 -25.12 3.46 6.64
C LYS A 179 -24.54 4.88 6.68
N GLY A 180 -23.62 5.18 5.76
CA GLY A 180 -23.09 6.54 5.62
C GLY A 180 -22.07 6.96 6.67
N ILE A 181 -21.25 6.03 7.18
CA ILE A 181 -20.04 6.38 7.93
C ILE A 181 -19.17 7.32 7.09
N GLN A 182 -18.83 8.46 7.67
CA GLN A 182 -17.89 9.44 7.13
C GLN A 182 -16.73 9.61 8.11
N PHE A 183 -15.61 10.15 7.63
CA PHE A 183 -14.45 10.45 8.46
C PHE A 183 -14.12 11.94 8.40
N THR A 184 -13.54 12.49 9.46
CA THR A 184 -12.99 13.85 9.43
C THR A 184 -11.89 13.95 8.40
N GLU A 185 -11.77 15.11 7.74
CA GLU A 185 -10.78 15.33 6.69
C GLU A 185 -9.41 15.65 7.29
N VAL A 186 -8.40 14.90 6.85
CA VAL A 186 -6.99 15.17 7.13
C VAL A 186 -6.24 15.23 5.81
N HIS A 187 -5.40 16.25 5.65
CA HIS A 187 -4.65 16.48 4.43
C HIS A 187 -3.18 16.06 4.57
N PHE A 188 -2.59 15.65 3.45
CA PHE A 188 -1.20 15.20 3.41
C PHE A 188 -0.43 15.77 2.21
N GLU A 189 0.87 15.91 2.38
CA GLU A 189 1.82 16.37 1.36
C GLU A 189 2.96 15.35 1.19
N SER A 190 3.40 15.11 -0.04
CA SER A 190 4.54 14.24 -0.33
C SER A 190 5.87 14.86 0.11
N LYS A 191 6.78 14.03 0.65
CA LYS A 191 8.13 14.42 1.10
C LYS A 191 9.17 13.35 0.76
N ASP A 192 10.25 13.78 0.10
CA ASP A 192 11.38 12.92 -0.33
C ASP A 192 12.44 12.62 0.74
N HIS A 193 12.40 13.35 1.85
CA HIS A 193 13.51 13.40 2.81
C HIS A 193 13.50 12.26 3.82
N THR A 194 13.54 11.02 3.32
CA THR A 194 13.53 9.81 4.16
C THR A 194 14.72 9.71 5.10
N GLU A 195 15.83 10.38 4.79
CA GLU A 195 17.01 10.43 5.63
C GLU A 195 16.76 11.09 7.00
N ARG A 196 15.73 11.96 7.09
CA ARG A 196 15.43 12.75 8.28
C ARG A 196 14.59 12.01 9.32
N LEU A 197 13.97 10.90 8.93
CA LEU A 197 13.18 10.07 9.83
C LEU A 197 14.09 9.10 10.59
N THR A 198 14.07 9.20 11.91
CA THR A 198 14.57 8.14 12.79
C THR A 198 13.54 7.02 12.87
N ALA A 199 13.93 5.77 13.20
CA ALA A 199 12.90 4.74 13.39
C ALA A 199 12.00 5.02 14.58
N ALA A 200 12.49 5.63 15.66
CA ALA A 200 11.60 6.03 16.77
C ALA A 200 10.50 6.98 16.29
N GLN A 201 10.85 7.99 15.47
CA GLN A 201 9.83 8.88 14.88
C GLN A 201 8.87 8.18 13.92
N PHE A 202 9.28 7.08 13.30
CA PHE A 202 8.43 6.30 12.41
C PHE A 202 7.53 5.33 13.20
N GLU A 203 8.06 4.70 14.25
CA GLU A 203 7.36 3.74 15.12
C GLU A 203 6.37 4.42 16.07
N GLU A 204 6.65 5.66 16.50
CA GLU A 204 5.85 6.38 17.50
C GLU A 204 4.80 7.32 16.87
N SER A 205 4.68 7.38 15.54
CA SER A 205 3.83 8.38 14.87
C SER A 205 3.08 7.82 13.67
N ASP A 206 1.75 7.86 13.75
CA ASP A 206 0.82 7.60 12.64
C ASP A 206 0.77 8.76 11.62
N ASP A 207 1.71 9.71 11.67
CA ASP A 207 1.71 10.89 10.81
C ASP A 207 2.34 10.64 9.42
N TYR A 208 2.89 9.43 9.20
CA TYR A 208 3.64 9.06 8.00
C TYR A 208 2.99 7.90 7.27
N LEU A 209 2.63 8.13 6.01
CA LEU A 209 2.17 7.08 5.10
C LEU A 209 3.31 6.72 4.14
N ILE A 210 3.83 5.50 4.22
CA ILE A 210 4.90 5.03 3.34
C ILE A 210 4.39 4.92 1.90
N CYS A 211 5.20 5.38 0.95
CA CYS A 211 4.93 5.29 -0.48
C CYS A 211 6.16 4.76 -1.25
N GLY A 212 5.94 4.32 -2.49
CA GLY A 212 6.98 3.88 -3.42
C GLY A 212 7.39 2.41 -3.23
N VAL A 213 7.77 2.01 -2.02
CA VAL A 213 8.06 0.60 -1.67
C VAL A 213 7.32 0.21 -0.39
N PRO A 214 6.60 -0.92 -0.37
CA PRO A 214 5.84 -1.33 0.82
C PRO A 214 6.77 -1.78 1.95
N LEU A 215 6.41 -1.38 3.18
CA LEU A 215 6.95 -1.96 4.42
C LEU A 215 5.96 -2.99 4.93
N TRP A 216 6.37 -4.26 4.91
CA TRP A 216 5.52 -5.38 5.29
C TRP A 216 5.71 -5.74 6.76
N TYR A 217 4.58 -6.00 7.43
CA TYR A 217 4.54 -6.48 8.82
C TYR A 217 4.33 -8.00 8.89
N GLN A 218 3.74 -8.57 7.84
CA GLN A 218 3.56 -10.00 7.62
C GLN A 218 4.18 -10.38 6.27
N MET A 219 4.11 -11.66 5.89
CA MET A 219 4.66 -12.14 4.63
C MET A 219 4.19 -11.27 3.43
N PRO A 220 5.07 -10.86 2.51
CA PRO A 220 4.71 -9.94 1.45
C PRO A 220 3.76 -10.61 0.45
N GLU A 221 2.62 -9.99 0.20
CA GLU A 221 1.66 -10.43 -0.83
C GLU A 221 1.56 -9.36 -1.91
N VAL A 222 2.49 -9.41 -2.86
CA VAL A 222 2.47 -8.52 -4.03
C VAL A 222 1.37 -8.97 -4.99
N PRO A 223 0.34 -8.13 -5.24
CA PRO A 223 -0.78 -8.53 -6.09
C PRO A 223 -0.43 -8.43 -7.58
N CYS A 224 -1.08 -9.28 -8.37
CA CYS A 224 -1.14 -9.13 -9.82
C CYS A 224 -2.52 -8.61 -10.23
N CYS A 225 -2.56 -7.81 -11.29
CA CYS A 225 -3.81 -7.32 -11.85
C CYS A 225 -4.62 -8.50 -12.40
N PRO A 226 -5.88 -8.71 -11.97
CA PRO A 226 -6.69 -9.83 -12.44
C PRO A 226 -7.04 -9.75 -13.93
N LYS A 227 -6.91 -8.56 -14.56
CA LYS A 227 -7.21 -8.37 -15.98
C LYS A 227 -6.04 -8.71 -16.90
N THR A 228 -4.80 -8.51 -16.46
CA THR A 228 -3.60 -8.67 -17.30
C THR A 228 -2.62 -9.73 -16.81
N GLY A 229 -2.67 -10.07 -15.51
CA GLY A 229 -1.67 -10.90 -14.86
C GLY A 229 -0.37 -10.16 -14.51
N ASP A 230 -0.28 -8.86 -14.79
CA ASP A 230 0.90 -8.06 -14.50
C ASP A 230 0.98 -7.69 -13.02
N VAL A 231 2.20 -7.57 -12.52
CA VAL A 231 2.47 -7.13 -11.15
C VAL A 231 1.99 -5.69 -10.97
N MET A 232 1.22 -5.43 -9.93
CA MET A 232 0.73 -4.09 -9.65
C MET A 232 1.78 -3.27 -8.90
N ARG A 233 1.76 -1.94 -9.10
CA ARG A 233 2.70 -1.03 -8.44
C ARG A 233 2.12 -0.55 -7.11
N PHE A 234 2.96 -0.52 -6.08
CA PHE A 234 2.58 -0.01 -4.77
C PHE A 234 2.36 1.51 -4.81
N VAL A 235 1.24 1.97 -4.25
CA VAL A 235 0.88 3.38 -4.14
C VAL A 235 1.31 3.91 -2.79
N CYS A 236 0.69 3.41 -1.73
CA CYS A 236 0.97 3.79 -0.35
C CYS A 236 0.41 2.76 0.64
N THR A 237 0.85 2.89 1.89
CA THR A 237 0.18 2.31 3.06
C THR A 237 -0.70 3.38 3.70
N ILE A 238 -1.91 3.02 4.13
CA ILE A 238 -2.77 3.85 4.98
C ILE A 238 -2.85 3.18 6.34
N ASN A 239 -2.37 3.85 7.38
CA ASN A 239 -2.36 3.32 8.73
C ASN A 239 -3.73 3.54 9.39
N SER A 240 -4.06 2.71 10.39
CA SER A 240 -5.08 3.11 11.37
C SER A 240 -4.64 4.43 12.02
N ASP A 241 -5.56 5.38 12.19
CA ASP A 241 -5.20 6.75 12.59
C ASP A 241 -6.29 7.35 13.49
N ASP A 242 -5.95 7.51 14.76
CA ASP A 242 -6.88 8.04 15.77
C ASP A 242 -7.27 9.50 15.54
N SER A 243 -6.53 10.24 14.72
CA SER A 243 -6.83 11.64 14.39
C SER A 243 -7.93 11.78 13.32
N ILE A 244 -8.22 10.69 12.60
CA ILE A 244 -9.26 10.61 11.57
C ILE A 244 -10.53 10.06 12.21
N LYS A 245 -11.31 10.93 12.85
CA LYS A 245 -12.51 10.56 13.62
C LYS A 245 -13.70 10.21 12.74
N VAL A 246 -14.55 9.30 13.20
CA VAL A 246 -15.82 9.00 12.54
C VAL A 246 -16.83 10.14 12.77
N VAL A 247 -17.45 10.56 11.67
CA VAL A 247 -18.59 11.48 11.66
C VAL A 247 -19.86 10.66 11.43
N ASN A 248 -20.48 10.23 12.53
CA ASN A 248 -21.74 9.48 12.47
C ASN A 248 -22.94 10.42 12.57
N ARG A 249 -23.60 10.69 11.44
CA ARG A 249 -24.80 11.54 11.40
C ARG A 249 -26.08 10.81 11.82
N GLU A 250 -26.06 9.47 11.89
CA GLU A 250 -27.21 8.64 12.28
C GLU A 250 -27.29 8.41 13.80
N ASN A 251 -26.29 8.87 14.57
CA ASN A 251 -26.19 8.71 16.03
C ASN A 251 -26.36 7.26 16.52
N ARG A 252 -25.89 6.31 15.72
CA ARG A 252 -25.85 4.87 16.05
C ARG A 252 -24.51 4.49 16.65
N ALA A 253 -24.46 3.41 17.41
CA ALA A 253 -23.18 2.86 17.85
C ALA A 253 -22.39 2.37 16.63
N ILE A 254 -21.10 2.67 16.60
CA ILE A 254 -20.10 2.12 15.67
C ILE A 254 -19.03 1.44 16.51
N PRO A 255 -18.34 0.40 15.99
CA PRO A 255 -17.31 -0.30 16.76
C PRO A 255 -16.20 0.65 17.23
N ASP A 256 -15.76 1.54 16.36
CA ASP A 256 -14.62 2.43 16.58
C ASP A 256 -14.98 3.87 16.19
N ASP A 257 -14.46 4.85 16.93
CA ASP A 257 -14.73 6.27 16.70
C ASP A 257 -13.68 6.96 15.81
N TYR A 258 -12.81 6.20 15.14
CA TYR A 258 -11.79 6.66 14.20
C TYR A 258 -11.51 5.65 13.08
N LEU A 259 -10.66 6.03 12.10
CA LEU A 259 -10.24 5.16 11.00
C LEU A 259 -9.35 4.05 11.53
N ILE A 260 -9.84 2.81 11.48
CA ILE A 260 -9.13 1.62 11.92
C ILE A 260 -9.28 0.48 10.91
N PHE A 261 -8.22 -0.31 10.75
CA PHE A 261 -8.19 -1.50 9.92
C PHE A 261 -7.99 -2.74 10.80
N GLY A 262 -9.09 -3.36 11.26
CA GLY A 262 -9.00 -4.52 12.15
C GLY A 262 -8.41 -4.14 13.52
N ASP A 263 -7.41 -4.87 13.98
CA ASP A 263 -6.72 -4.62 15.26
C ASP A 263 -5.55 -3.63 15.07
N HIS A 264 -5.86 -2.37 14.72
CA HIS A 264 -4.87 -1.32 14.42
C HIS A 264 -3.92 -1.63 13.24
N GLY A 265 -4.43 -2.35 12.25
CA GLY A 265 -3.68 -2.71 11.05
C GLY A 265 -3.45 -1.57 10.07
N ASN A 266 -2.97 -1.96 8.90
CA ASN A 266 -2.57 -1.09 7.80
C ASN A 266 -3.20 -1.55 6.48
N LEU A 267 -3.74 -0.61 5.71
CA LEU A 267 -4.26 -0.86 4.37
C LEU A 267 -3.18 -0.62 3.33
N PHE A 268 -2.80 -1.67 2.61
CA PHE A 268 -1.87 -1.59 1.49
C PHE A 268 -2.62 -1.29 0.19
N VAL A 269 -2.16 -0.28 -0.53
CA VAL A 269 -2.78 0.20 -1.77
C VAL A 269 -1.86 -0.08 -2.95
N PHE A 270 -2.36 -0.84 -3.94
CA PHE A 270 -1.64 -1.12 -5.19
C PHE A 270 -2.49 -0.71 -6.39
N TYR A 271 -1.85 -0.26 -7.47
CA TYR A 271 -2.54 0.18 -8.66
C TYR A 271 -1.88 -0.33 -9.94
N HIS A 272 -2.70 -0.71 -10.91
CA HIS A 272 -2.30 -1.05 -12.26
C HIS A 272 -2.82 0.03 -13.23
N PRO A 273 -1.97 0.96 -13.71
CA PRO A 273 -2.43 2.15 -14.41
C PRO A 273 -3.06 1.87 -15.77
N GLU A 274 -2.55 0.89 -16.52
CA GLU A 274 -3.06 0.58 -17.85
C GLU A 274 -4.48 0.01 -17.82
N SER A 275 -4.75 -0.89 -16.87
CA SER A 275 -6.08 -1.49 -16.68
C SER A 275 -6.96 -0.75 -15.69
N LYS A 276 -6.41 0.30 -15.06
CA LYS A 276 -7.04 1.10 -14.01
C LYS A 276 -7.59 0.26 -12.86
N VAL A 277 -6.86 -0.78 -12.45
CA VAL A 277 -7.29 -1.65 -11.35
C VAL A 277 -6.57 -1.22 -10.08
N LEU A 278 -7.33 -1.03 -9.00
CA LEU A 278 -6.84 -0.83 -7.65
C LEU A 278 -6.95 -2.14 -6.88
N HIS A 279 -5.93 -2.49 -6.10
CA HIS A 279 -5.97 -3.57 -5.13
C HIS A 279 -5.76 -3.00 -3.73
N LEU A 280 -6.58 -3.46 -2.79
CA LEU A 280 -6.62 -3.00 -1.41
C LEU A 280 -6.64 -4.22 -0.49
N ASN A 281 -5.69 -4.32 0.42
CA ASN A 281 -5.61 -5.41 1.39
C ASN A 281 -5.18 -4.84 2.75
N ALA A 282 -6.02 -5.06 3.77
CA ALA A 282 -5.70 -4.72 5.14
C ALA A 282 -4.93 -5.86 5.80
N GLN A 283 -3.79 -5.54 6.41
CA GLN A 283 -3.04 -6.46 7.26
C GLN A 283 -3.07 -5.96 8.70
N TRP A 284 -3.38 -6.85 9.64
CA TRP A 284 -3.43 -6.61 11.07
C TRP A 284 -2.55 -7.64 11.80
#